data_AF-A0A0B2BXE1-F1
#
_entry.id   AF-A0A0B2BXE1-F1
#
_cell.length_a   1.000
_cell.length_b   1.000
_cell.length_c   1.000
_cell.angle_alpha   90.00
_cell.angle_beta   90.00
_cell.angle_gamma   90.00
#
_symmetry.space_group_name_H-M   'P 1'
#
loop_
_entity.id
_entity.type
_entity.pdbx_description
1 polymer ?
#
loop_
_entity_poly.entity_id
_entity_poly.type
_entity_poly.pdbx_seq_one_letter_code
_entity_poly.pdbx_strand_id
1 'polypeptide(L)' 'MAAQALIARSITLDTRILEAEKRSYHSFFDIHVIENDEGSYSIIEEGDYGALPLHIIDNIVYTADAKMSDDY' A
#
# COMPACT_ATOMS: atom_id res chain seq x y z
N MET A 1 -12.35 -10.72 22.46
CA MET A 1 -10.94 -10.56 22.04
C MET A 1 -10.79 -10.61 20.51
N ALA A 2 -11.24 -11.65 19.80
CA ALA A 2 -11.05 -11.77 18.34
C ALA A 2 -11.69 -10.64 17.49
N ALA A 3 -12.92 -10.21 17.80
CA ALA A 3 -13.59 -9.13 17.05
C ALA A 3 -12.88 -7.77 17.17
N GLN A 4 -12.30 -7.47 18.34
CA GLN A 4 -11.57 -6.21 18.58
C GLN A 4 -10.32 -6.13 17.71
N ALA A 5 -9.59 -7.24 17.57
CA ALA A 5 -8.40 -7.33 16.72
C ALA A 5 -8.75 -7.17 15.23
N LEU A 6 -9.86 -7.77 14.79
CA LEU A 6 -10.33 -7.65 13.41
C LEU A 6 -10.70 -6.20 13.05
N ILE A 7 -11.41 -5.51 13.95
CA ILE A 7 -11.78 -4.09 13.77
C ILE A 7 -10.53 -3.20 13.74
N ALA A 8 -9.57 -3.40 14.65
CA ALA A 8 -8.33 -2.65 14.66
C ALA A 8 -7.54 -2.82 13.37
N ARG A 9 -7.52 -4.04 12.83
CA ARG A 9 -6.86 -4.36 11.56
C ARG A 9 -7.55 -3.70 10.36
N SER A 10 -8.89 -3.65 10.34
CA SER A 10 -9.65 -2.92 9.31
C SER A 10 -9.33 -1.42 9.32
N ILE A 11 -9.37 -0.78 10.50
CA ILE A 11 -9.08 0.65 10.64
C ILE A 11 -7.64 0.98 10.20
N THR A 12 -6.70 0.10 10.55
CA THR A 12 -5.30 0.27 10.16
C THR A 12 -5.14 0.15 8.64
N LEU A 13 -5.81 -0.82 8.00
CA LEU A 13 -5.82 -0.96 6.56
C LEU A 13 -6.41 0.27 5.87
N ASP A 14 -7.58 0.74 6.30
CA ASP A 14 -8.22 1.93 5.73
C ASP A 14 -7.31 3.17 5.82
N THR A 15 -6.59 3.30 6.94
CA THR A 15 -5.61 4.38 7.15
C THR A 15 -4.46 4.29 6.14
N ARG A 16 -3.92 3.09 5.90
CA ARG A 16 -2.84 2.88 4.92
C ARG A 16 -3.32 3.10 3.48
N ILE A 17 -4.53 2.66 3.14
CA ILE A 17 -5.13 2.92 1.83
C ILE A 17 -5.23 4.43 1.59
N LEU A 18 -5.72 5.19 2.56
CA LEU A 18 -5.81 6.65 2.46
C LEU A 18 -4.44 7.32 2.31
N GLU A 19 -3.42 6.83 3.00
CA GLU A 19 -2.04 7.31 2.86
C GLU A 19 -1.45 6.97 1.48
N ALA A 20 -1.70 5.76 0.96
CA ALA A 20 -1.27 5.33 -0.36
C ALA A 20 -1.89 6.19 -1.47
N GLU A 21 -3.20 6.41 -1.40
CA GLU A 21 -3.94 7.29 -2.32
C GLU A 21 -3.37 8.71 -2.33
N LYS A 22 -3.09 9.28 -1.15
CA LYS A 22 -2.49 10.63 -1.03
C LYS A 22 -1.10 10.71 -1.65
N ARG A 23 -0.28 9.68 -1.49
CA ARG A 23 1.07 9.62 -2.08
C ARG A 23 1.01 9.48 -3.59
N SER A 24 0.05 8.72 -4.12
CA SER A 24 -0.01 8.46 -5.57
C SER A 24 -0.31 9.72 -6.39
N TYR A 25 -0.95 10.75 -5.81
CA TYR A 25 -1.07 12.09 -6.42
C TYR A 25 0.26 12.82 -6.62
N HIS A 26 1.33 12.36 -5.97
CA HIS A 26 2.64 12.99 -5.96
C HIS A 26 3.74 12.03 -6.46
N SER A 27 3.36 10.92 -7.10
CA SER A 27 4.28 9.94 -7.67
C SER A 27 3.86 9.52 -9.07
N PHE A 28 4.87 9.24 -9.90
CA PHE A 28 4.74 8.59 -11.21
C PHE A 28 4.66 7.06 -11.12
N PHE A 29 4.87 6.51 -9.92
CA PHE A 29 4.87 5.09 -9.64
C PHE A 29 3.66 4.68 -8.80
N ASP A 30 3.22 3.44 -8.98
CA ASP A 30 2.14 2.88 -8.18
C ASP A 30 2.58 2.77 -6.72
N ILE A 31 1.60 2.98 -5.83
CA ILE A 31 1.79 2.89 -4.39
C ILE A 31 1.05 1.67 -3.89
N HIS A 32 1.77 0.69 -3.35
CA HIS A 32 1.18 -0.54 -2.84
C HIS A 32 1.08 -0.54 -1.31
N VAL A 33 -0.04 -1.06 -0.80
CA VAL A 33 -0.19 -1.46 0.59
C VAL A 33 0.03 -2.95 0.66
N ILE A 34 0.97 -3.39 1.49
CA ILE A 34 1.28 -4.80 1.73
C ILE A 34 0.91 -5.20 3.15
N GLU A 35 0.41 -6.43 3.32
CA GLU A 35 0.25 -7.06 4.63
C GLU A 35 1.54 -7.77 5.06
N ASN A 36 1.95 -7.55 6.32
CA ASN A 36 3.07 -8.26 6.92
C ASN A 36 2.59 -9.41 7.81
N ASP A 37 3.48 -10.34 8.15
CA ASP A 37 3.19 -11.57 8.92
C ASP A 37 2.50 -11.34 10.29
N GLU A 38 2.59 -10.13 10.86
CA GLU A 38 2.00 -9.76 12.15
C GLU A 38 0.63 -9.04 12.03
N GLY A 39 0.03 -9.02 10.83
CA GLY A 39 -1.23 -8.31 10.57
C GLY A 39 -1.09 -6.78 10.59
N SER A 40 0.15 -6.29 10.47
CA SER A 40 0.48 -4.90 10.22
C SER A 40 0.55 -4.63 8.71
N TYR A 41 0.62 -3.35 8.34
CA TYR A 41 0.61 -2.95 6.94
C TYR A 41 1.69 -1.91 6.64
N SER A 42 2.35 -2.09 5.50
CA SER A 42 3.39 -1.19 5.00
C SER A 42 2.96 -0.56 3.68
N ILE A 43 3.46 0.65 3.42
CA ILE A 43 3.28 1.32 2.13
C ILE A 43 4.63 1.29 1.42
N ILE A 44 4.63 0.82 0.18
CA ILE A 44 5.81 0.80 -0.69
C ILE A 44 5.49 1.53 -1.98
N GLU A 45 6.51 2.13 -2.57
CA GLU A 45 6.43 2.76 -3.89
C GLU A 45 7.17 1.86 -4.88
N GLU A 46 6.57 1.58 -6.04
CA GLU A 46 7.17 0.69 -7.04
C GLU A 46 8.54 1.21 -7.51
N GLY A 47 8.70 2.53 -7.60
CA GLY A 47 9.94 3.20 -7.98
C GLY A 47 11.14 2.90 -7.08
N ASP A 48 10.91 2.48 -5.83
CA ASP A 48 11.99 2.12 -4.89
C ASP A 48 12.65 0.77 -5.23
N TYR A 49 11.98 -0.11 -5.97
CA TYR A 49 12.38 -1.51 -6.10
C TYR A 49 12.90 -1.90 -7.49
N GLY A 50 12.69 -1.08 -8.52
CA GLY A 50 13.06 -1.39 -9.91
C GLY A 50 12.25 -2.56 -10.48
N ALA A 51 12.42 -3.76 -9.93
CA ALA A 51 11.50 -4.89 -10.04
C ALA A 51 11.07 -5.34 -8.64
N LEU A 52 9.77 -5.34 -8.37
CA LEU A 52 9.24 -5.79 -7.08
C LEU A 52 9.56 -7.28 -6.84
N PRO A 53 10.17 -7.64 -5.71
CA PRO A 53 10.33 -9.04 -5.31
C PRO A 53 8.99 -9.78 -5.23
N LEU A 54 8.95 -11.04 -5.67
CA LEU A 54 7.71 -11.84 -5.69
C LEU A 54 6.99 -11.90 -4.33
N HIS A 55 7.75 -12.05 -3.24
CA HIS A 55 7.17 -12.09 -1.89
C HIS A 55 6.48 -10.78 -1.47
N ILE A 56 6.86 -9.65 -2.07
CA ILE A 56 6.17 -8.38 -1.86
C ILE A 56 4.88 -8.36 -2.68
N ILE A 57 4.92 -8.80 -3.94
CA ILE A 57 3.76 -8.86 -4.85
C ILE A 57 2.65 -9.72 -4.25
N ASP A 58 2.99 -10.91 -3.75
CA ASP A 58 2.03 -11.84 -3.15
C ASP A 58 1.33 -11.28 -1.90
N ASN A 59 1.94 -10.27 -1.26
CA ASN A 59 1.44 -9.64 -0.05
C ASN A 59 0.71 -8.32 -0.30
N ILE A 60 0.55 -7.89 -1.56
CA ILE A 60 -0.21 -6.67 -1.88
C ILE A 60 -1.69 -6.89 -1.58
N VAL A 61 -2.23 -6.04 -0.70
CA VAL A 61 -3.66 -6.03 -0.35
C VAL A 61 -4.41 -4.87 -1.00
N TYR A 62 -3.70 -3.86 -1.49
CA TYR A 62 -4.26 -2.73 -2.22
C TYR A 62 -3.18 -2.01 -3.04
N THR A 63 -3.56 -1.50 -4.21
CA THR A 63 -2.72 -0.64 -5.06
C THR A 63 -3.45 0.66 -5.33
N ALA A 64 -2.77 1.79 -5.10
CA ALA A 64 -3.16 3.08 -5.63
C ALA A 64 -2.33 3.37 -6.88
N ASP A 65 -3.01 3.44 -8.02
CA ASP A 65 -2.39 3.79 -9.30
C ASP A 65 -1.70 5.16 -9.19
N ALA A 66 -0.56 5.30 -9.85
CA ALA A 66 0.13 6.56 -10.05
C ALA A 66 -0.81 7.61 -10.66
N LYS A 67 -0.82 8.82 -10.11
CA LYS A 67 -1.68 9.92 -10.59
C LYS A 67 -0.89 11.15 -11.02
N MET A 68 0.43 11.15 -10.84
CA MET A 68 1.28 12.18 -11.43
C MET A 68 1.45 11.87 -12.92
N SER A 69 1.04 12.81 -13.77
CA SER A 69 1.30 12.74 -15.21
C SER A 69 2.56 13.53 -15.55
N ASP A 70 3.35 13.04 -16.51
CA ASP A 70 4.52 13.72 -17.06
C ASP A 70 4.20 14.56 -18.31
N ASP A 71 2.92 14.75 -18.61
CA ASP A 71 2.45 15.54 -19.75
C ASP A 71 3.04 16.97 -19.73
N TYR A 72 3.91 17.25 -20.70
CA TYR A 72 4.55 18.54 -20.97
C TYR A 72 3.97 19.22 -22.22
#